data_AF-A0A3R8SPC1-F1
#
_entry.id   AF-A0A3R8SPC1-F1
#
_cell.length_a   1.000
_cell.length_b   1.000
_cell.length_c   1.000
_cell.angle_alpha   90.00
_cell.angle_beta   90.00
_cell.angle_gamma   90.00
#
_symmetry.space_group_name_H-M   'P 1'
#
loop_
_entity.id
_entity.type
_entity.pdbx_description
1 polymer ?
#
loop_
_entity_poly.entity_id
_entity_poly.type
_entity_poly.pdbx_seq_one_letter_code
_entity_poly.pdbx_strand_id
1 'polypeptide(L)'
;MIAKNQSYSSYAVIREDYEAEDVPANSYVAVNLDPVKAENIAKVSGTYTGQATYSGKNRPNALTRDFTMTVNDSGVSGEVYTTATNGNKTVWVSLNDTTLSVENGAVTFTGTATFNESTFGVADGTYQGSFAGNESEKTEVIGTFESSESTDAGSIQGAFAGTKE
;
A
#
# COMPACT_ATOMS: atom_id res chain seq x y z
N MET A 1 3.15 -15.97 -8.53
CA MET A 1 2.48 -15.24 -7.44
C MET A 1 3.51 -14.37 -6.74
N ILE A 2 3.32 -13.05 -6.73
CA ILE A 2 4.10 -12.15 -5.87
C ILE A 2 3.27 -11.96 -4.61
N ALA A 3 3.84 -12.30 -3.46
CA ALA A 3 3.17 -12.16 -2.18
C ALA A 3 4.17 -11.68 -1.12
N LYS A 4 3.68 -10.89 -0.17
CA LYS A 4 4.41 -10.51 1.02
C LYS A 4 3.63 -11.02 2.21
N ASN A 5 4.27 -11.88 3.00
CA ASN A 5 3.73 -12.37 4.26
C ASN A 5 4.39 -11.62 5.41
N GLN A 6 3.57 -11.16 6.34
CA GLN A 6 3.95 -10.69 7.65
C GLN A 6 3.45 -11.70 8.70
N SER A 7 3.60 -11.39 9.99
CA SER A 7 3.16 -12.28 11.06
C SER A 7 1.64 -12.32 11.18
N TYR A 8 0.98 -11.18 10.92
CA TYR A 8 -0.45 -10.98 11.16
C TYR A 8 -1.23 -10.53 9.92
N SER A 9 -0.53 -10.24 8.83
CA SER A 9 -1.11 -9.73 7.60
C SER A 9 -0.32 -10.17 6.37
N SER A 10 -0.92 -10.07 5.20
CA SER A 10 -0.25 -10.36 3.93
C SER A 10 -0.87 -9.57 2.78
N TYR A 11 -0.13 -9.43 1.69
CA TYR A 11 -0.73 -9.11 0.40
C TYR A 11 -0.30 -10.10 -0.67
N ALA A 12 -1.14 -10.25 -1.68
CA ALA A 12 -0.86 -11.03 -2.87
C ALA A 12 -1.25 -10.26 -4.14
N VAL A 13 -0.49 -10.52 -5.20
CA VAL A 13 -0.84 -10.12 -6.57
C VAL A 13 -1.40 -11.35 -7.28
N ILE A 14 -2.69 -11.27 -7.60
CA ILE A 14 -3.39 -12.24 -8.43
C ILE A 14 -3.38 -11.70 -9.85
N ARG A 15 -3.07 -12.55 -10.82
CA ARG A 15 -3.10 -12.18 -12.23
C ARG A 15 -4.05 -13.12 -12.94
N GLU A 16 -4.85 -12.58 -13.84
CA GLU A 16 -5.64 -13.41 -14.74
C GLU A 16 -4.74 -14.24 -15.66
N ASP A 17 -5.25 -15.38 -16.12
CA ASP A 17 -4.58 -16.12 -17.19
C ASP A 17 -4.71 -15.32 -18.49
N TYR A 18 -3.63 -15.24 -19.25
CA TYR A 18 -3.52 -14.40 -20.44
C TYR A 18 -2.60 -15.05 -21.48
N GLU A 19 -2.86 -14.80 -22.76
CA GLU A 19 -1.96 -15.22 -23.84
C GLU A 19 -0.84 -14.20 -24.05
N ALA A 20 0.23 -14.55 -24.76
CA ALA A 20 1.40 -13.69 -24.91
C ALA A 20 1.11 -12.31 -25.56
N GLU A 21 -0.01 -12.18 -26.27
CA GLU A 21 -0.45 -10.96 -26.95
C GLU A 21 -1.34 -10.07 -26.08
N ASP A 22 -1.80 -10.56 -24.92
CA ASP A 22 -2.75 -9.88 -24.04
C ASP A 22 -2.06 -8.99 -22.99
N VAL A 23 -2.81 -7.99 -22.52
CA VAL A 23 -2.44 -7.14 -21.38
C VAL A 23 -3.24 -7.63 -20.15
N PRO A 24 -2.63 -8.40 -19.23
CA PRO A 24 -3.37 -9.01 -18.14
C PRO A 24 -3.74 -8.01 -17.05
N ALA A 25 -4.95 -8.12 -16.53
CA ALA A 25 -5.32 -7.52 -15.27
C ALA A 25 -4.53 -8.14 -14.11
N ASN A 26 -3.89 -7.29 -13.30
CA ASN A 26 -3.41 -7.67 -11.98
C ASN A 26 -4.40 -7.16 -10.93
N SER A 27 -4.76 -8.02 -9.98
CA SER A 27 -5.51 -7.65 -8.79
C SER A 27 -4.60 -7.69 -7.56
N TYR A 28 -4.69 -6.66 -6.74
CA TYR A 28 -3.91 -6.51 -5.52
C TYR A 28 -4.82 -6.75 -4.32
N VAL A 29 -4.52 -7.78 -3.55
CA VAL A 29 -5.35 -8.17 -2.40
C VAL A 29 -4.53 -8.03 -1.13
N ALA A 30 -5.03 -7.21 -0.21
CA ALA A 30 -4.54 -7.09 1.16
C ALA A 30 -5.41 -7.94 2.09
N VAL A 31 -4.77 -8.74 2.94
CA VAL A 31 -5.43 -9.62 3.91
C VAL A 31 -4.89 -9.32 5.30
N ASN A 32 -5.79 -8.94 6.20
CA ASN A 32 -5.51 -8.73 7.61
C ASN A 32 -6.13 -9.87 8.42
N LEU A 33 -5.30 -10.69 9.07
CA LEU A 33 -5.75 -11.88 9.82
C LEU A 33 -5.99 -11.59 11.30
N ASP A 34 -5.40 -10.51 11.83
CA ASP A 34 -5.51 -10.13 13.23
C ASP A 34 -5.63 -8.60 13.35
N PRO A 35 -6.79 -8.01 13.01
CA PRO A 35 -6.94 -6.56 12.96
C PRO A 35 -6.79 -5.91 14.34
N VAL A 36 -6.04 -4.79 14.40
CA VAL A 36 -5.96 -3.97 15.61
C VAL A 36 -7.35 -3.41 15.93
N LYS A 37 -7.80 -3.67 17.15
CA LYS A 37 -9.13 -3.25 17.62
C LYS A 37 -9.18 -1.74 17.92
N ALA A 38 -10.37 -1.16 17.81
CA ALA A 38 -10.65 0.25 18.03
C ALA A 38 -10.12 0.79 19.37
N GLU A 39 -10.25 0.02 20.45
CA GLU A 39 -9.76 0.41 21.78
C GLU A 39 -8.23 0.58 21.85
N ASN A 40 -7.51 0.12 20.83
CA ASN A 40 -6.06 0.16 20.73
C ASN A 40 -5.54 1.13 19.66
N ILE A 41 -6.39 2.02 19.15
CA ILE A 41 -6.00 2.99 18.12
C ILE A 41 -4.76 3.81 18.49
N ALA A 42 -4.58 4.17 19.76
CA ALA A 42 -3.38 4.90 20.21
C ALA A 42 -2.07 4.09 20.03
N LYS A 43 -2.15 2.77 19.96
CA LYS A 43 -0.98 1.88 19.81
C LYS A 43 -0.46 1.84 18.37
N VAL A 44 -1.25 2.28 17.39
CA VAL A 44 -0.81 2.28 15.98
C VAL A 44 0.13 3.43 15.64
N SER A 45 0.28 4.44 16.52
CA SER A 45 1.20 5.57 16.34
C SER A 45 2.65 5.10 16.23
N GLY A 46 3.36 5.49 15.18
CA GLY A 46 4.75 5.13 14.89
C GLY A 46 5.09 5.17 13.40
N THR A 47 6.33 4.77 13.08
CA THR A 47 6.80 4.63 11.70
C THR A 47 6.77 3.15 11.31
N TYR A 48 6.26 2.85 10.13
CA TYR A 48 6.17 1.53 9.55
C TYR A 48 7.04 1.49 8.32
N THR A 49 7.95 0.52 8.22
CA THR A 49 8.78 0.33 7.04
C THR A 49 8.57 -1.04 6.44
N GLY A 50 8.69 -1.13 5.12
CA GLY A 50 8.47 -2.38 4.42
C GLY A 50 8.54 -2.23 2.91
N GLN A 51 7.61 -2.88 2.21
CA GLN A 51 7.63 -2.97 0.76
C GLN A 51 6.25 -2.77 0.17
N ALA A 52 6.22 -2.14 -1.01
CA ALA A 52 5.04 -2.07 -1.86
C ALA A 52 5.31 -2.74 -3.20
N THR A 53 4.33 -3.46 -3.73
CA THR A 53 4.34 -4.01 -5.08
C THR A 53 3.22 -3.38 -5.87
N TYR A 54 3.50 -2.90 -7.07
CA TYR A 54 2.51 -2.30 -7.95
C TYR A 54 2.74 -2.68 -9.42
N SER A 55 1.71 -2.47 -10.23
CA SER A 55 1.81 -2.53 -11.69
C SER A 55 1.16 -1.27 -12.25
N GLY A 56 1.71 -0.79 -13.36
CA GLY A 56 1.14 0.31 -14.12
C GLY A 56 0.68 -0.19 -15.48
N LYS A 57 -0.42 0.38 -15.94
CA LYS A 57 -1.02 0.17 -17.25
C LYS A 57 -1.41 -1.29 -17.53
N ASN A 58 -1.92 -1.98 -16.50
CA ASN A 58 -2.18 -3.42 -16.48
C ASN A 58 -1.03 -4.27 -17.08
N ARG A 59 0.23 -3.81 -16.92
CA ARG A 59 1.37 -4.56 -17.46
C ARG A 59 1.58 -5.84 -16.63
N PRO A 60 2.00 -6.95 -17.26
CA PRO A 60 2.33 -8.17 -16.53
C PRO A 60 3.49 -7.99 -15.53
N ASN A 61 4.35 -6.99 -15.72
CA ASN A 61 5.46 -6.75 -14.82
C ASN A 61 5.01 -5.94 -13.59
N ALA A 62 5.01 -6.58 -12.42
CA ALA A 62 4.83 -5.89 -11.15
C ALA A 62 6.19 -5.54 -10.54
N LEU A 63 6.32 -4.31 -10.05
CA LEU A 63 7.54 -3.76 -9.50
C LEU A 63 7.42 -3.68 -7.98
N THR A 64 8.43 -4.19 -7.27
CA THR A 64 8.55 -4.03 -5.82
C THR A 64 9.46 -2.85 -5.49
N ARG A 65 9.07 -2.08 -4.48
CA ARG A 65 9.70 -0.84 -4.00
C ARG A 65 9.70 -0.78 -2.48
N ASP A 66 10.51 0.13 -1.96
CA ASP A 66 10.51 0.45 -0.53
C ASP A 66 9.23 1.20 -0.19
N PHE A 67 8.77 1.02 1.05
CA PHE A 67 7.59 1.65 1.59
C PHE A 67 7.88 2.16 2.99
N THR A 68 7.40 3.37 3.29
CA THR A 68 7.31 3.88 4.65
C THR A 68 5.95 4.55 4.89
N MET A 69 5.47 4.48 6.13
CA MET A 69 4.26 5.14 6.58
C MET A 69 4.45 5.64 8.01
N THR A 70 4.08 6.88 8.26
CA THR A 70 4.06 7.49 9.58
C THR A 70 2.61 7.62 10.04
N VAL A 71 2.39 7.21 11.29
CA VAL A 71 1.09 7.29 11.97
C VAL A 71 1.30 8.09 13.25
N ASN A 72 0.48 9.11 13.46
CA ASN A 72 0.51 9.94 14.65
C ASN A 72 -0.90 10.46 14.97
N ASP A 73 -1.00 11.29 16.01
CA ASP A 73 -2.29 11.84 16.45
C ASP A 73 -2.97 12.71 15.38
N SER A 74 -2.22 13.26 14.43
CA SER A 74 -2.73 14.07 13.32
C SER A 74 -3.14 13.27 12.08
N GLY A 75 -2.74 11.99 11.96
CA GLY A 75 -3.14 11.15 10.84
C GLY A 75 -2.16 10.07 10.44
N VAL A 76 -2.41 9.52 9.25
CA VAL A 76 -1.60 8.55 8.51
C VAL A 76 -1.11 9.20 7.23
N SER A 77 0.17 9.05 6.94
CA SER A 77 0.75 9.38 5.65
C SER A 77 1.94 8.50 5.32
N GLY A 78 2.29 8.39 4.04
CA GLY A 78 3.35 7.49 3.63
C GLY A 78 3.79 7.68 2.19
N GLU A 79 4.68 6.80 1.75
CA GLU A 79 5.27 6.90 0.42
C GLU A 79 5.83 5.55 -0.04
N VAL A 80 5.78 5.35 -1.35
CA VAL A 80 6.43 4.26 -2.06
C VAL A 80 7.59 4.84 -2.85
N TYR A 81 8.80 4.34 -2.61
CA TYR A 81 10.03 4.98 -3.11
C TYR A 81 11.10 3.97 -3.54
N THR A 82 12.11 4.49 -4.25
CA THR A 82 13.42 3.83 -4.40
C THR A 82 14.50 4.73 -3.84
N THR A 83 15.51 4.12 -3.22
CA THR A 83 16.77 4.79 -2.91
C THR A 83 17.85 4.31 -3.87
N ALA A 84 18.42 5.22 -4.66
CA ALA A 84 19.55 4.91 -5.52
C ALA A 84 20.83 4.67 -4.71
N THR A 85 21.84 4.04 -5.30
CA THR A 85 23.11 3.72 -4.63
C THR A 85 23.83 4.97 -4.09
N ASN A 86 23.59 6.14 -4.69
CA ASN A 86 24.14 7.41 -4.22
C ASN A 86 23.31 8.09 -3.10
N GLY A 87 22.29 7.40 -2.59
CA GLY A 87 21.40 7.90 -1.54
C GLY A 87 20.22 8.73 -2.04
N ASN A 88 20.12 9.02 -3.34
CA ASN A 88 19.01 9.81 -3.87
C ASN A 88 17.71 9.03 -3.79
N LYS A 89 16.68 9.65 -3.21
CA LYS A 89 15.34 9.10 -3.09
C LYS A 89 14.46 9.57 -4.24
N THR A 90 13.74 8.64 -4.86
CA THR A 90 12.68 8.93 -5.83
C THR A 90 11.37 8.38 -5.28
N VAL A 91 10.42 9.28 -5.05
CA VAL A 91 9.05 8.92 -4.65
C VAL A 91 8.23 8.61 -5.89
N TRP A 92 7.64 7.43 -5.92
CA TRP A 92 6.76 6.95 -6.98
C TRP A 92 5.30 7.26 -6.64
N VAL A 93 4.90 7.01 -5.40
CA VAL A 93 3.55 7.26 -4.91
C VAL A 93 3.64 7.93 -3.55
N SER A 94 2.94 9.03 -3.37
CA SER A 94 2.71 9.65 -2.06
C SER A 94 1.33 9.22 -1.57
N LEU A 95 1.26 8.71 -0.35
CA LEU A 95 0.02 8.40 0.36
C LEU A 95 -0.27 9.60 1.25
N ASN A 96 -1.14 10.48 0.78
CA ASN A 96 -1.35 11.78 1.40
C ASN A 96 -2.01 11.65 2.77
N ASP A 97 -1.75 12.62 3.64
CA ASP A 97 -2.28 12.69 4.99
C ASP A 97 -3.79 12.44 5.04
N THR A 98 -4.20 11.49 5.88
CA THR A 98 -5.60 11.18 6.18
C THR A 98 -5.79 10.87 7.66
N THR A 99 -7.03 10.85 8.12
CA THR A 99 -7.38 10.45 9.48
C THR A 99 -7.59 8.95 9.59
N LEU A 100 -7.25 8.38 10.74
CA LEU A 100 -7.67 7.02 11.10
C LEU A 100 -9.20 6.95 11.23
N SER A 101 -9.77 5.82 10.83
CA SER A 101 -11.18 5.47 11.03
C SER A 101 -11.30 4.15 11.79
N VAL A 102 -12.51 3.87 12.27
CA VAL A 102 -12.86 2.57 12.85
C VAL A 102 -13.99 1.97 12.03
N GLU A 103 -13.75 0.81 11.45
CA GLU A 103 -14.71 0.08 10.63
C GLU A 103 -14.81 -1.36 11.13
N ASN A 104 -16.03 -1.83 11.42
CA ASN A 104 -16.28 -3.17 11.98
C ASN A 104 -15.43 -3.48 13.24
N GLY A 105 -15.12 -2.45 14.04
CA GLY A 105 -14.30 -2.58 15.25
C GLY A 105 -12.79 -2.63 15.01
N ALA A 106 -12.33 -2.57 13.77
CA ALA A 106 -10.91 -2.54 13.40
C ALA A 106 -10.45 -1.11 13.07
N VAL A 107 -9.18 -0.82 13.34
CA VAL A 107 -8.54 0.46 12.97
C VAL A 107 -8.16 0.42 11.48
N THR A 108 -8.71 1.37 10.73
CA THR A 108 -8.59 1.47 9.27
C THR A 108 -8.19 2.88 8.86
N PHE A 109 -7.87 3.07 7.58
CA PHE A 109 -7.66 4.38 6.98
C PHE A 109 -7.98 4.33 5.49
N THR A 110 -8.46 5.46 4.96
CA THR A 110 -8.64 5.70 3.53
C THR A 110 -8.21 7.13 3.22
N GLY A 111 -7.46 7.33 2.15
CA GLY A 111 -6.95 8.65 1.77
C GLY A 111 -6.68 8.76 0.27
N THR A 112 -6.13 9.90 -0.14
CA THR A 112 -5.76 10.14 -1.53
C THR A 112 -4.31 9.74 -1.79
N ALA A 113 -4.06 9.17 -2.97
CA ALA A 113 -2.72 8.81 -3.42
C ALA A 113 -2.30 9.69 -4.59
N THR A 114 -1.15 10.35 -4.49
CA THR A 114 -0.57 11.13 -5.58
C THR A 114 0.50 10.31 -6.28
N PHE A 115 0.29 10.09 -7.58
CA PHE A 115 1.21 9.33 -8.42
C PHE A 115 2.20 10.27 -9.09
N ASN A 116 3.48 9.91 -9.14
CA ASN A 116 4.49 10.74 -9.77
C ASN A 116 4.19 10.94 -11.27
N GLU A 117 3.67 12.13 -11.62
CA GLU A 117 3.21 12.46 -12.97
C GLU A 117 4.32 12.29 -14.02
N SER A 118 5.55 12.72 -13.71
CA SER A 118 6.69 12.60 -14.63
C SER A 118 7.04 11.15 -15.00
N THR A 119 6.63 10.21 -14.15
CA THR A 119 6.87 8.78 -14.33
C THR A 119 5.66 8.09 -14.95
N PHE A 120 4.49 8.38 -14.41
CA PHE A 120 3.28 7.62 -14.67
C PHE A 120 2.35 8.32 -15.67
N GLY A 121 2.25 9.65 -15.59
CA GLY A 121 1.33 10.46 -16.39
C GLY A 121 -0.13 10.09 -16.18
N VAL A 122 -0.54 9.87 -14.92
CA VAL A 122 -1.88 9.43 -14.53
C VAL A 122 -2.45 10.38 -13.48
N ALA A 123 -3.78 10.45 -13.37
CA ALA A 123 -4.44 11.17 -12.30
C ALA A 123 -4.13 10.56 -10.91
N ASP A 124 -4.28 11.41 -9.89
CA ASP A 124 -4.32 10.99 -8.49
C ASP A 124 -5.41 9.94 -8.27
N GLY A 125 -5.29 9.17 -7.20
CA GLY A 125 -6.25 8.15 -6.85
C GLY A 125 -6.40 8.00 -5.35
N THR A 126 -6.58 6.77 -4.90
CA THR A 126 -6.90 6.47 -3.51
C THR A 126 -5.98 5.41 -2.94
N TYR A 127 -5.89 5.39 -1.61
CA TYR A 127 -5.31 4.28 -0.88
C TYR A 127 -6.16 3.97 0.33
N GLN A 128 -6.12 2.71 0.74
CA GLN A 128 -6.85 2.21 1.91
C GLN A 128 -6.04 1.12 2.61
N GLY A 129 -6.27 0.94 3.90
CA GLY A 129 -5.58 -0.08 4.67
C GLY A 129 -6.04 -0.22 6.10
N SER A 130 -5.36 -1.10 6.82
CA SER A 130 -5.63 -1.40 8.22
C SER A 130 -4.35 -1.81 8.94
N PHE A 131 -4.44 -1.86 10.27
CA PHE A 131 -3.35 -2.32 11.13
C PHE A 131 -3.60 -3.74 11.64
N ALA A 132 -2.54 -4.52 11.80
CA ALA A 132 -2.61 -5.90 12.29
C ALA A 132 -1.65 -6.15 13.46
N GLY A 133 -2.01 -7.10 14.32
CA GLY A 133 -1.14 -7.65 15.36
C GLY A 133 -1.54 -7.35 16.80
N ASN A 134 -0.96 -8.13 17.71
CA ASN A 134 -1.20 -8.04 19.13
C ASN A 134 -0.31 -6.95 19.77
N GLU A 135 -0.86 -5.74 19.86
CA GLU A 135 -0.71 -4.67 20.86
C GLU A 135 0.56 -4.50 21.75
N SER A 136 1.34 -5.53 22.07
CA SER A 136 2.47 -5.51 23.00
C SER A 136 3.86 -5.55 22.35
N GLU A 137 4.03 -6.07 21.13
CA GLU A 137 5.40 -6.25 20.57
C GLU A 137 5.54 -5.98 19.06
N LYS A 138 4.50 -6.19 18.24
CA LYS A 138 4.59 -6.01 16.78
C LYS A 138 3.25 -5.54 16.22
N THR A 139 3.24 -4.34 15.67
CA THR A 139 2.13 -3.83 14.86
C THR A 139 2.58 -3.79 13.41
N GLU A 140 1.69 -4.23 12.53
CA GLU A 140 1.90 -4.25 11.09
C GLU A 140 0.88 -3.33 10.43
N VAL A 141 1.20 -2.83 9.26
CA VAL A 141 0.29 -2.12 8.38
C VAL A 141 0.20 -2.84 7.05
N ILE A 142 -1.02 -2.89 6.50
CA ILE A 142 -1.31 -3.52 5.21
C ILE A 142 -2.37 -2.71 4.46
N GLY A 143 -2.24 -2.58 3.15
CA GLY A 143 -3.21 -1.88 2.35
C GLY A 143 -2.97 -1.93 0.85
N THR A 144 -3.82 -1.22 0.12
CA THR A 144 -3.80 -1.10 -1.34
C THR A 144 -3.87 0.36 -1.76
N PHE A 145 -3.40 0.65 -2.97
CA PHE A 145 -3.60 1.94 -3.63
C PHE A 145 -3.90 1.74 -5.10
N GLU A 146 -4.64 2.67 -5.68
CA GLU A 146 -4.97 2.68 -7.09
C GLU A 146 -5.14 4.11 -7.64
N SER A 147 -4.83 4.32 -8.92
CA SER A 147 -5.15 5.57 -9.62
C SER A 147 -6.65 5.66 -9.91
N SER A 148 -7.17 6.86 -10.10
CA SER A 148 -8.59 7.06 -10.49
C SER A 148 -8.86 6.79 -11.97
N GLU A 149 -7.85 6.34 -12.72
CA GLU A 149 -7.96 6.05 -14.14
C GLU A 149 -8.82 4.81 -14.39
N SER A 150 -9.81 4.95 -15.27
CA SER A 150 -10.72 3.85 -15.65
C SER A 150 -10.26 3.08 -16.90
N THR A 151 -9.14 3.49 -17.50
CA THR A 151 -8.59 2.85 -18.70
C THR A 151 -7.38 2.00 -18.35
N ASP A 152 -7.22 0.88 -19.04
CA ASP A 152 -6.05 0.01 -18.89
C ASP A 152 -4.73 0.74 -19.14
N ALA A 153 -4.73 1.77 -19.99
CA ALA A 153 -3.54 2.55 -20.33
C ALA A 153 -3.13 3.57 -19.25
N GLY A 154 -4.02 3.86 -18.29
CA GLY A 154 -3.81 4.80 -17.18
C GLY A 154 -3.87 4.14 -15.79
N SER A 155 -4.31 2.89 -15.68
CA SER A 155 -4.48 2.25 -14.37
C SER A 155 -3.13 2.06 -13.67
N ILE A 156 -3.06 2.38 -12.39
CA ILE A 156 -1.99 1.93 -11.49
C ILE A 156 -2.68 1.29 -10.31
N GLN A 157 -2.21 0.12 -9.92
CA GLN A 157 -2.70 -0.58 -8.74
C GLN A 157 -1.53 -1.20 -8.00
N GLY A 158 -1.61 -1.20 -6.67
CA GLY A 158 -0.58 -1.77 -5.82
C GLY A 158 -1.08 -2.15 -4.45
N ALA A 159 -0.24 -2.91 -3.75
CA ALA A 159 -0.39 -3.24 -2.34
C ALA A 159 0.90 -2.92 -1.59
N PHE A 160 0.77 -2.58 -0.31
CA PHE A 160 1.88 -2.29 0.58
C PHE A 160 1.74 -3.03 1.90
N ALA A 161 2.88 -3.38 2.48
CA ALA A 161 3.00 -4.02 3.78
C ALA A 161 4.20 -3.41 4.52
N GLY A 162 4.05 -3.12 5.80
CA GLY A 162 5.14 -2.67 6.65
C GLY A 162 4.99 -3.09 8.10
N THR A 163 6.12 -3.17 8.80
CA THR A 163 6.18 -3.43 10.23
C THR A 163 6.59 -2.17 10.95
N LYS A 164 5.99 -1.93 12.12
CA LYS A 164 6.36 -0.82 13.00
C LYS A 164 7.82 -0.97 13.46
N GLU A 165 8.57 0.13 13.40
CA GLU A 165 9.93 0.25 13.94
C GLU A 165 9.99 0.26 15.47
#